data_AF-A0A7W1U8T2-F1
#
_entry.id   AF-A0A7W1U8T2-F1
#
_cell.length_a   1.000
_cell.length_b   1.000
_cell.length_c   1.000
_cell.angle_alpha   90.00
_cell.angle_beta   90.00
_cell.angle_gamma   90.00
#
_symmetry.space_group_name_H-M   'P 1'
#
loop_
_entity.id
_entity.type
_entity.pdbx_description
1 polymer ?
#
loop_
_entity_poly.entity_id
_entity_poly.type
_entity_poly.pdbx_seq_one_letter_code
_entity_poly.pdbx_strand_id
1 'polypeptide(L)'
;MKLVELKSILRSHSSSFPRFILPDGDQIPAHFHITEVGHIAKRFIDCGGTLHDTTDTCLLQTYVADDVEHRLNAATFAKILQLGDQVLPHNDLDLEVEYDCCVVAQYPIASAKVSGEYLDLHLAGKHTDCLAKEKCGIDGECCGNKEIAETTATASCC
;
A
#
# COMPACT_ATOMS: atom_id res chain seq x y z
N MET A 1 6.18 2.62 6.08
CA MET A 1 6.83 1.91 7.20
C MET A 1 7.70 0.77 6.67
N LYS A 2 8.66 0.28 7.46
CA LYS A 2 9.55 -0.82 7.09
C LYS A 2 9.02 -2.19 7.53
N LEU A 3 9.42 -3.25 6.84
CA LEU A 3 9.04 -4.63 7.16
C LEU A 3 9.42 -5.05 8.59
N VAL A 4 10.63 -4.67 9.05
CA VAL A 4 11.07 -4.95 10.42
C VAL A 4 10.13 -4.35 11.47
N GLU A 5 9.60 -3.15 11.22
CA GLU A 5 8.68 -2.46 12.12
C GLU A 5 7.33 -3.19 12.17
N LEU A 6 6.79 -3.58 11.01
CA LEU A 6 5.53 -4.32 10.94
C LEU A 6 5.63 -5.68 11.65
N LYS A 7 6.72 -6.43 11.40
CA LYS A 7 7.00 -7.70 12.09
C LYS A 7 7.03 -7.53 13.61
N SER A 8 7.61 -6.43 14.11
CA SER A 8 7.64 -6.11 15.54
C SER A 8 6.22 -5.87 16.07
N ILE A 9 5.44 -4.99 15.42
CA ILE A 9 4.10 -4.62 15.85
C ILE A 9 3.15 -5.83 15.87
N LEU A 10 3.20 -6.68 14.84
CA LEU A 10 2.37 -7.89 14.76
C LEU A 10 2.67 -8.87 15.90
N ARG A 11 3.95 -9.02 16.28
CA ARG A 11 4.36 -9.88 17.40
C ARG A 11 3.89 -9.31 18.74
N SER A 12 3.96 -7.98 18.92
CA SER A 12 3.52 -7.31 20.15
C SER A 12 1.99 -7.30 20.32
N HIS A 13 1.22 -7.40 19.23
CA HIS A 13 -0.24 -7.34 19.25
C HIS A 13 -0.86 -8.59 18.60
N SER A 14 -0.36 -9.77 18.96
CA SER A 14 -0.65 -11.05 18.28
C SER A 14 -2.13 -11.42 18.19
N SER A 15 -2.95 -10.97 19.16
CA SER A 15 -4.41 -11.18 19.17
C SER A 15 -5.22 -10.14 18.39
N SER A 16 -4.57 -9.12 17.82
CA SER A 16 -5.26 -8.08 17.06
C SER A 16 -5.66 -8.56 15.66
N PHE A 17 -6.66 -7.90 15.09
CA PHE A 17 -7.15 -8.14 13.74
C PHE A 17 -6.67 -7.02 12.80
N PRO A 18 -5.75 -7.29 11.86
CA PRO A 18 -5.27 -6.30 10.92
C PRO A 18 -6.39 -5.79 10.00
N ARG A 19 -6.40 -4.49 9.72
CA ARG A 19 -7.29 -3.83 8.75
C ARG A 19 -6.46 -2.94 7.85
N PHE A 20 -6.58 -3.10 6.54
CA PHE A 20 -5.93 -2.21 5.58
C PHE A 20 -6.87 -1.06 5.25
N ILE A 21 -6.47 0.15 5.65
CA ILE A 21 -7.25 1.38 5.43
C ILE A 21 -6.74 2.05 4.16
N LEU A 22 -7.58 2.18 3.14
CA LEU A 22 -7.27 2.79 1.85
C LEU A 22 -7.11 4.32 1.97
N PRO A 23 -6.46 4.98 1.00
CA PRO A 23 -6.23 6.43 1.04
C PRO A 23 -7.49 7.30 1.10
N ASP A 24 -8.62 6.79 0.59
CA ASP A 24 -9.94 7.43 0.64
C ASP A 24 -10.69 7.19 1.96
N GLY A 25 -10.14 6.36 2.86
CA GLY A 25 -10.73 5.98 4.14
C GLY A 25 -11.54 4.69 4.09
N ASP A 26 -11.77 4.10 2.92
CA ASP A 26 -12.38 2.78 2.81
C ASP A 26 -11.43 1.68 3.32
N GLN A 27 -11.91 0.45 3.39
CA GLN A 27 -11.14 -0.67 3.92
C GLN A 27 -11.13 -1.84 2.94
N ILE A 28 -9.99 -2.51 2.79
CA ILE A 28 -9.99 -3.86 2.22
C ILE A 28 -10.89 -4.76 3.10
N PRO A 29 -11.84 -5.51 2.49
CA PRO A 29 -12.78 -6.34 3.23
C PRO A 29 -12.10 -7.24 4.27
N ALA A 30 -12.70 -7.36 5.46
CA ALA A 30 -12.06 -8.03 6.60
C ALA A 30 -11.78 -9.54 6.41
N HIS A 31 -12.37 -10.16 5.38
CA HIS A 31 -12.13 -11.54 4.97
C HIS A 31 -11.08 -11.65 3.85
N PHE A 32 -10.15 -10.70 3.79
CA PHE A 32 -8.99 -10.80 2.92
C PHE A 32 -8.06 -11.93 3.36
N HIS A 33 -7.36 -12.50 2.39
CA HIS A 33 -6.26 -13.43 2.54
C HIS A 33 -4.98 -12.72 2.11
N ILE A 34 -3.85 -13.11 2.70
CA ILE A 34 -2.53 -12.78 2.14
C ILE A 34 -2.04 -14.03 1.43
N THR A 35 -2.01 -13.99 0.10
CA THR A 35 -1.70 -15.16 -0.73
C THR A 35 -0.24 -15.24 -1.08
N GLU A 36 0.44 -14.09 -1.18
CA GLU A 36 1.85 -14.03 -1.57
C GLU A 36 2.62 -12.99 -0.76
N VAL A 37 3.90 -13.31 -0.50
CA VAL A 37 4.91 -12.38 -0.01
C VAL A 37 6.02 -12.35 -1.05
N GLY A 38 6.21 -11.23 -1.71
CA GLY A 38 7.15 -11.08 -2.83
C GLY A 38 8.27 -10.10 -2.55
N HIS A 39 9.48 -10.41 -3.02
CA HIS A 39 10.55 -9.42 -3.20
C HIS A 39 10.42 -8.79 -4.58
N ILE A 40 10.20 -7.48 -4.60
CA ILE A 40 10.13 -6.71 -5.84
C ILE A 40 11.38 -5.84 -5.93
N ALA A 41 12.18 -6.05 -6.96
CA ALA A 41 13.35 -5.24 -7.31
C ALA A 41 13.11 -4.57 -8.66
N LYS A 42 12.88 -3.25 -8.66
CA LYS A 42 12.65 -2.48 -9.89
C LYS A 42 13.89 -1.65 -10.25
N ARG A 43 14.18 -1.61 -11.54
CA ARG A 43 15.18 -0.71 -12.15
C ARG A 43 14.48 0.09 -13.23
N PHE A 44 14.68 1.39 -13.22
CA PHE A 44 14.00 2.28 -14.14
C PHE A 44 14.98 3.04 -15.02
N ILE A 45 14.49 3.44 -16.19
CA ILE A 45 15.09 4.46 -17.02
C ILE A 45 14.01 5.52 -17.27
N ASP A 46 14.35 6.79 -17.06
CA ASP A 46 13.41 7.88 -17.34
C ASP A 46 13.40 8.29 -18.82
N CYS A 47 12.43 9.14 -19.23
CA CYS A 47 12.36 9.67 -20.61
C CYS A 47 13.61 10.46 -21.02
N GLY A 48 14.42 10.90 -20.06
CA GLY A 48 15.69 11.59 -20.27
C GLY A 48 16.92 10.69 -20.37
N GLY A 49 16.75 9.37 -20.25
CA GLY A 49 17.81 8.36 -20.32
C GLY A 49 18.59 8.13 -19.01
N THR A 50 18.17 8.72 -17.88
CA THR A 50 18.83 8.49 -16.60
C THR A 50 18.38 7.15 -16.01
N LEU A 51 19.34 6.33 -15.59
CA LEU A 51 19.06 5.10 -14.85
C LEU A 51 18.79 5.42 -13.39
N HIS A 52 17.69 4.87 -12.87
CA HIS A 52 17.34 4.93 -11.46
C HIS A 52 17.39 3.51 -10.92
N ASP A 53 18.48 3.22 -10.21
CA ASP A 53 18.70 1.91 -9.62
C ASP A 53 17.91 1.75 -8.31
N THR A 54 17.28 0.59 -8.22
CA THR A 54 16.76 -0.12 -7.05
C THR A 54 15.74 0.59 -6.16
N THR A 55 14.46 0.32 -6.44
CA THR A 55 13.42 0.31 -5.39
C THR A 55 13.19 -1.15 -5.01
N ASP A 56 13.77 -1.58 -3.89
CA ASP A 56 13.50 -2.88 -3.29
C ASP A 56 12.30 -2.77 -2.36
N THR A 57 11.33 -3.68 -2.50
CA THR A 57 10.08 -3.63 -1.73
C THR A 57 9.61 -5.03 -1.42
N CYS A 58 9.06 -5.21 -0.21
CA CYS A 58 8.27 -6.38 0.16
C CYS A 58 6.82 -6.12 -0.25
N LEU A 59 6.31 -6.89 -1.22
CA LEU A 59 4.94 -6.81 -1.70
C LEU A 59 4.10 -7.92 -1.07
N LEU A 60 2.94 -7.55 -0.52
CA LEU A 60 1.96 -8.47 0.03
C LEU A 60 0.75 -8.51 -0.89
N GLN A 61 0.49 -9.65 -1.54
CA GLN A 61 -0.71 -9.79 -2.36
C GLN A 61 -1.90 -10.13 -1.46
N THR A 62 -2.95 -9.32 -1.55
CA THR A 62 -4.24 -9.58 -0.91
C THR A 62 -5.22 -10.21 -1.89
N TYR A 63 -6.09 -11.10 -1.38
CA TYR A 63 -7.17 -11.70 -2.15
C TYR A 63 -8.43 -11.76 -1.30
N VAL A 64 -9.56 -11.32 -1.84
CA VAL A 64 -10.86 -11.34 -1.16
C VAL A 64 -11.69 -12.47 -1.76
N ALA A 65 -11.98 -13.49 -0.97
CA ALA A 65 -12.77 -14.66 -1.37
C ALA A 65 -14.20 -14.59 -0.79
N ASP A 66 -15.08 -15.50 -1.20
CA ASP A 66 -16.47 -15.54 -0.69
C ASP A 66 -16.61 -16.11 0.74
N ASP A 67 -15.51 -16.36 1.46
CA ASP A 67 -15.49 -16.90 2.82
C ASP A 67 -15.55 -15.79 3.88
N VAL A 68 -16.69 -15.10 3.96
CA VAL A 68 -16.89 -13.89 4.77
C VAL A 68 -16.62 -14.01 6.28
N GLU A 69 -16.52 -15.23 6.81
CA GLU A 69 -16.16 -15.51 8.21
C GLU A 69 -14.63 -15.60 8.45
N HIS A 70 -13.82 -15.66 7.38
CA HIS A 70 -12.37 -15.67 7.47
C HIS A 70 -11.86 -14.39 8.13
N ARG A 71 -10.99 -14.52 9.15
CA ARG A 71 -10.32 -13.37 9.77
C ARG A 71 -8.85 -13.71 10.00
N LEU A 72 -7.98 -13.05 9.26
CA LEU A 72 -6.56 -13.07 9.53
C LEU A 72 -6.28 -12.32 10.83
N ASN A 73 -5.59 -12.95 11.79
CA ASN A 73 -5.09 -12.26 12.98
C ASN A 73 -3.60 -11.93 12.84
N ALA A 74 -3.10 -11.04 13.69
CA ALA A 74 -1.72 -10.57 13.66
C ALA A 74 -0.70 -11.69 13.89
N ALA A 75 -1.02 -12.69 14.72
CA ALA A 75 -0.14 -13.85 14.91
C ALA A 75 0.07 -14.65 13.63
N THR A 76 -1.00 -14.94 12.88
CA THR A 76 -0.93 -15.63 11.60
C THR A 76 -0.24 -14.77 10.55
N PHE A 77 -0.53 -13.46 10.52
CA PHE A 77 0.16 -12.54 9.61
C PHE A 77 1.68 -12.51 9.88
N ALA A 78 2.11 -12.46 11.15
CA ALA A 78 3.53 -12.53 11.50
C ALA A 78 4.20 -13.82 11.00
N LYS A 79 3.48 -14.96 11.05
CA LYS A 79 3.96 -16.25 10.50
C LYS A 79 4.09 -16.20 8.97
N ILE A 80 3.13 -15.59 8.27
CA ILE A 80 3.20 -15.40 6.80
C ILE A 80 4.45 -14.57 6.44
N LEU A 81 4.68 -13.45 7.14
CA LEU A 81 5.88 -12.63 6.92
C LEU A 81 7.19 -13.35 7.28
N GLN A 82 7.15 -14.32 8.20
CA GLN A 82 8.30 -15.18 8.52
C GLN A 82 8.56 -16.20 7.40
N LEU A 83 7.52 -16.79 6.81
CA LEU A 83 7.69 -17.66 5.63
C LEU A 83 8.33 -16.89 4.46
N GLY A 84 7.98 -15.61 4.32
CA GLY A 84 8.57 -14.69 3.35
C GLY A 84 10.08 -14.44 3.52
N ASP A 85 10.67 -14.72 4.68
CA ASP A 85 12.14 -14.59 4.88
C ASP A 85 12.95 -15.47 3.92
N GLN A 86 12.32 -16.46 3.27
CA GLN A 86 12.95 -17.31 2.25
C GLN A 86 13.17 -16.61 0.90
N VAL A 87 12.40 -15.55 0.61
CA VAL A 87 12.45 -14.83 -0.68
C VAL A 87 12.86 -13.37 -0.53
N LEU A 88 12.81 -12.83 0.68
CA LEU A 88 13.17 -11.44 0.98
C LEU A 88 14.67 -11.34 1.31
N PRO A 89 15.42 -10.40 0.70
CA PRO A 89 16.87 -10.28 0.93
C PRO A 89 17.23 -9.76 2.33
N HIS A 90 16.37 -8.95 2.94
CA HIS A 90 16.53 -8.41 4.29
C HIS A 90 15.19 -7.88 4.83
N ASN A 91 15.16 -7.53 6.12
CA ASN A 91 13.95 -6.99 6.77
C ASN A 91 13.82 -5.46 6.71
N ASP A 92 14.86 -4.75 6.24
CA ASP A 92 14.81 -3.30 6.03
C ASP A 92 14.25 -2.92 4.65
N LEU A 93 13.10 -3.49 4.30
CA LEU A 93 12.40 -3.24 3.03
C LEU A 93 11.20 -2.34 3.27
N ASP A 94 10.91 -1.46 2.31
CA ASP A 94 9.60 -0.82 2.25
C ASP A 94 8.51 -1.86 1.99
N LEU A 95 7.29 -1.55 2.43
CA LEU A 95 6.14 -2.44 2.37
C LEU A 95 5.08 -1.89 1.44
N GLU A 96 4.58 -2.76 0.57
CA GLU A 96 3.42 -2.50 -0.28
C GLU A 96 2.41 -3.63 -0.14
N VAL A 97 1.13 -3.29 -0.26
CA VAL A 97 0.02 -4.22 -0.43
C VAL A 97 -0.49 -4.12 -1.86
N GLU A 98 -0.67 -5.25 -2.50
CA GLU A 98 -1.42 -5.35 -3.75
C GLU A 98 -2.87 -5.73 -3.45
N TYR A 99 -3.80 -4.96 -4.00
CA TYR A 99 -5.23 -5.15 -3.84
C TYR A 99 -5.94 -5.04 -5.18
N ASP A 100 -6.79 -6.03 -5.47
CA ASP A 100 -7.62 -6.08 -6.66
C ASP A 100 -9.08 -5.76 -6.30
N CYS A 101 -9.51 -4.54 -6.61
CA CYS A 101 -10.91 -4.11 -6.42
C CYS A 101 -11.60 -4.00 -7.79
N CYS A 102 -11.19 -2.99 -8.57
CA CYS A 102 -11.57 -2.85 -9.98
C CYS A 102 -10.37 -3.02 -10.92
N VAL A 103 -9.18 -2.68 -10.41
CA VAL A 103 -7.88 -2.84 -11.03
C VAL A 103 -6.91 -3.27 -9.94
N VAL A 104 -5.89 -4.03 -10.33
CA VAL A 104 -4.80 -4.38 -9.43
C VAL A 104 -3.98 -3.13 -9.12
N ALA A 105 -3.98 -2.71 -7.86
CA ALA A 105 -3.27 -1.53 -7.39
C ALA A 105 -2.32 -1.87 -6.24
N GLN A 106 -1.15 -1.23 -6.22
CA GLN A 106 -0.14 -1.38 -5.18
C GLN A 106 -0.12 -0.13 -4.29
N TYR A 107 -0.25 -0.33 -2.98
CA TYR A 107 -0.31 0.72 -1.98
C TYR A 107 0.79 0.56 -0.93
N PRO A 108 1.65 1.56 -0.71
CA PRO A 108 2.59 1.57 0.39
C PRO A 108 1.87 1.54 1.73
N ILE A 109 2.36 0.72 2.65
CA ILE A 109 1.89 0.77 4.04
C ILE A 109 2.60 1.95 4.71
N ALA A 110 1.87 3.04 4.93
CA ALA A 110 2.43 4.27 5.49
C ALA A 110 2.72 4.12 6.98
N SER A 111 1.73 3.66 7.74
CA SER A 111 1.81 3.54 9.20
C SER A 111 0.91 2.42 9.73
N ALA A 112 1.14 2.04 10.98
CA ALA A 112 0.34 1.06 11.70
C ALA A 112 -0.11 1.65 13.06
N LYS A 113 -1.38 1.51 13.40
CA LYS A 113 -1.97 2.01 14.64
C LYS A 113 -2.88 0.97 15.27
N VAL A 114 -2.76 0.79 16.58
CA VAL A 114 -3.66 -0.08 17.34
C VAL A 114 -4.90 0.69 17.77
N SER A 115 -6.07 0.13 17.49
CA SER A 115 -7.39 0.72 17.74
C SER A 115 -8.29 -0.34 18.39
N GLY A 116 -8.19 -0.51 19.72
CA GLY A 116 -8.90 -1.57 20.42
C GLY A 116 -8.38 -2.96 20.05
N GLU A 117 -9.24 -3.81 19.51
CA GLU A 117 -8.85 -5.15 19.01
C GLU A 117 -8.25 -5.12 17.59
N TYR A 118 -8.29 -3.98 16.92
CA TYR A 118 -7.82 -3.84 15.55
C TYR A 118 -6.39 -3.29 15.47
N LEU A 119 -5.69 -3.70 14.41
CA LEU A 119 -4.42 -3.13 13.97
C LEU A 119 -4.63 -2.47 12.60
N ASP A 120 -4.78 -1.15 12.59
CA ASP A 120 -5.03 -0.37 11.39
C ASP A 120 -3.72 -0.11 10.66
N LEU A 121 -3.62 -0.66 9.45
CA LEU A 121 -2.51 -0.48 8.52
C LEU A 121 -2.96 0.56 7.50
N HIS A 122 -2.52 1.80 7.68
CA HIS A 122 -2.89 2.91 6.82
C HIS A 122 -2.08 2.86 5.54
N LEU A 123 -2.78 2.77 4.41
CA LEU A 123 -2.22 2.73 3.08
C LEU A 123 -2.07 4.15 2.51
N ALA A 124 -1.02 4.38 1.73
CA ALA A 124 -0.80 5.61 0.99
C ALA A 124 -1.04 5.42 -0.51
N GLY A 125 -1.34 6.51 -1.21
CA GLY A 125 -1.34 6.54 -2.67
C GLY A 125 0.08 6.54 -3.23
N LYS A 126 0.25 5.98 -4.44
CA LYS A 126 1.44 6.18 -5.27
C LYS A 126 1.13 7.18 -6.36
N HIS A 127 2.08 8.04 -6.67
CA HIS A 127 1.96 9.02 -7.74
C HIS A 127 3.00 8.74 -8.81
N THR A 128 2.56 8.76 -10.07
CA THR A 128 3.46 8.75 -11.22
C THR A 128 3.99 10.16 -11.45
N ASP A 129 5.26 10.28 -11.84
CA ASP A 129 5.83 11.55 -12.25
C ASP A 129 6.78 11.38 -13.44
N CYS A 130 6.92 12.42 -14.24
CA CYS A 130 7.99 12.51 -15.23
C CYS A 130 9.24 13.06 -14.52
N LEU A 131 10.27 12.22 -14.36
CA LEU A 131 11.52 12.64 -13.70
C LEU A 131 12.42 13.52 -14.57
N ALA A 132 12.15 13.62 -15.87
CA ALA A 132 12.93 14.42 -16.83
C ALA A 132 12.08 15.53 -17.46
N LYS A 133 11.37 16.31 -16.63
CA LYS A 133 10.38 17.33 -17.05
C LYS A 133 10.92 18.30 -18.11
N GLU A 134 12.10 18.85 -17.89
CA GLU A 134 12.74 19.79 -18.83
C GLU A 134 13.01 19.15 -20.20
N LYS A 135 13.59 17.94 -20.21
CA LYS A 135 13.90 17.21 -21.45
C LYS A 135 12.64 16.81 -22.22
N CYS A 136 11.54 16.61 -21.51
CA CYS A 136 10.26 16.19 -22.05
C CYS A 136 9.33 17.40 -22.32
N GLY A 137 9.82 18.65 -22.17
CA GLY A 137 9.10 19.89 -22.52
C GLY A 137 7.90 20.19 -21.61
N ILE A 138 7.93 19.71 -20.37
CA ILE A 138 6.85 19.88 -19.39
C ILE A 138 7.18 21.08 -18.49
N ASP A 139 6.50 22.20 -18.73
CA ASP A 139 6.63 23.42 -17.92
C ASP A 139 5.65 23.39 -16.73
N GLY A 140 6.15 23.26 -15.50
CA GLY A 140 5.37 23.50 -14.26
C GLY A 140 5.06 22.27 -13.37
N GLU A 141 4.64 22.54 -12.12
CA GLU A 141 4.22 21.54 -11.13
C GLU A 141 3.05 20.70 -11.65
N CYS A 142 3.19 19.38 -11.55
CA CYS A 142 2.20 18.42 -12.01
C CYS A 142 0.90 18.55 -11.19
N CYS A 143 -0.24 18.18 -11.78
CA CYS A 143 -1.60 18.34 -11.25
C CYS A 143 -1.94 17.48 -9.99
N GLY A 144 -1.08 17.43 -8.98
CA GLY A 144 -1.36 16.80 -7.68
C GLY A 144 -1.70 17.86 -6.64
N ASN A 145 -2.97 17.91 -6.22
CA ASN A 145 -3.60 18.86 -5.29
C ASN A 145 -4.08 20.18 -5.91
N LYS A 146 -5.11 20.10 -6.77
CA LYS A 146 -6.16 21.12 -6.68
C LYS A 146 -7.19 20.58 -5.71
N GLU A 147 -7.30 21.21 -4.53
CA GLU A 147 -8.48 21.08 -3.70
C GLU A 147 -9.71 21.20 -4.60
N ILE A 148 -10.58 20.20 -4.52
CA ILE A 148 -11.86 20.20 -5.21
C ILE A 148 -12.65 21.31 -4.53
N ALA A 149 -12.63 22.52 -5.11
CA ALA A 149 -13.52 23.59 -4.70
C ALA A 149 -14.94 23.11 -5.01
N GLU A 150 -15.66 22.69 -3.97
CA GLU A 150 -17.09 22.43 -4.00
C GLU A 150 -17.79 23.65 -4.59
N THR A 151 -18.09 23.59 -5.88
CA THR A 151 -19.01 24.54 -6.47
C THR A 151 -20.40 24.05 -6.10
N THR A 152 -20.91 24.61 -5.01
CA THR A 152 -22.31 24.49 -4.59
C THR A 152 -23.20 24.82 -5.79
N ALA A 153 -23.85 23.78 -6.33
CA ALA A 153 -24.92 23.93 -7.30
C ALA A 153 -26.08 24.64 -6.59
N THR A 154 -26.15 25.96 -6.71
CA THR A 154 -27.37 26.70 -6.43
C THR A 154 -28.35 26.40 -7.56
N ALA A 155 -29.31 25.53 -7.25
CA ALA A 155 -30.50 25.34 -8.05
C ALA A 155 -31.26 26.67 -8.13
N SER A 156 -31.33 27.26 -9.33
CA SER A 156 -32.39 28.17 -9.74
C SER A 156 -32.30 28.45 -11.24
N CYS A 157 -33.27 27.95 -12.02
CA CYS A 157 -34.17 28.77 -12.85
C CYS A 157 -34.97 27.91 -13.85
N CYS A 158 -36.29 28.10 -13.76
CA CYS A 158 -37.41 27.90 -14.71
C CYS A 158 -37.56 26.54 -15.41
#